data_AF-A0A530C0Q8-F1
#
_entry.id   AF-A0A530C0Q8-F1
#
_cell.length_a   1.000
_cell.length_b   1.000
_cell.length_c   1.000
_cell.angle_alpha   90.00
_cell.angle_beta   90.00
_cell.angle_gamma   90.00
#
_symmetry.space_group_name_H-M   'P 1'
#
loop_
_entity.id
_entity.type
_entity.pdbx_description
1 polymer ?
#
loop_
_entity_poly.entity_id
_entity_poly.type
_entity_poly.pdbx_seq_one_letter_code
_entity_poly.pdbx_strand_id
1 'polypeptide(L)'
;MNWPFGNLRPFSFGMIMADPAWSFSNYSEAGEGKNAKAQYDCMPTDDIAALPVGHLAGGECWLWLWATHPMLGDGLRVMDAWGFKFVTSGVWVKRGRDTETKKGKLAFGTGYVLRSCSEPFL
;
A
#
# COMPACT_ATOMS: atom_id res chain seq x y z
N MET A 1 7.35 -12.04 -22.29
CA MET A 1 6.77 -11.49 -21.05
C MET A 1 5.88 -10.34 -21.48
N ASN A 2 4.57 -10.39 -21.19
CA ASN A 2 3.65 -9.33 -21.60
C ASN A 2 3.78 -8.15 -20.63
N TRP A 3 3.91 -6.94 -21.16
CA TRP A 3 4.00 -5.71 -20.37
C TRP A 3 2.66 -5.43 -19.67
N PRO A 4 2.59 -5.45 -18.32
CA PRO A 4 1.30 -5.40 -17.63
C PRO A 4 0.75 -3.98 -17.47
N PHE A 5 1.53 -2.95 -17.82
CA PHE A 5 1.19 -1.54 -17.56
C PHE A 5 0.56 -0.83 -18.76
N GLY A 6 -0.01 -1.57 -19.72
CA GLY A 6 -0.68 -1.01 -20.89
C GLY A 6 0.22 -0.08 -21.70
N ASN A 7 -0.17 1.18 -21.83
CA ASN A 7 0.55 2.17 -22.65
C ASN A 7 1.63 2.94 -21.89
N LEU A 8 1.91 2.60 -20.61
CA LEU A 8 2.99 3.26 -19.88
C LEU A 8 4.33 2.92 -20.51
N ARG A 9 5.16 3.96 -20.71
CA ARG A 9 6.48 3.80 -21.31
C ARG A 9 7.48 3.27 -20.28
N PRO A 10 8.27 2.24 -20.61
CA PRO A 10 9.32 1.78 -19.73
C PRO A 10 10.40 2.86 -19.55
N PHE A 11 11.07 2.85 -18.40
CA PHE A 11 12.23 3.67 -18.04
C PHE A 11 12.03 5.19 -18.25
N SER A 12 10.83 5.70 -17.97
CA SER A 12 10.43 7.05 -18.39
C SER A 12 9.96 7.95 -17.24
N PHE A 13 9.71 7.43 -16.05
CA PHE A 13 9.07 8.17 -14.96
C PHE A 13 10.05 8.56 -13.87
N GLY A 14 10.03 9.83 -13.44
CA GLY A 14 10.78 10.32 -12.28
C GLY A 14 10.05 10.17 -10.94
N MET A 15 8.79 9.72 -10.96
CA MET A 15 8.03 9.38 -9.77
C MET A 15 7.01 8.29 -10.10
N ILE A 16 6.90 7.30 -9.23
CA ILE A 16 5.89 6.25 -9.24
C ILE A 16 5.13 6.32 -7.92
N MET A 17 3.81 6.37 -7.98
CA MET A 17 2.94 6.17 -6.82
C MET A 17 2.21 4.84 -7.00
N ALA A 18 2.35 3.93 -6.04
CA ALA A 18 1.73 2.62 -6.08
C ALA A 18 0.91 2.37 -4.81
N ASP A 19 -0.28 1.80 -4.98
CA ASP A 19 -1.13 1.29 -3.91
C ASP A 19 -1.45 -0.18 -4.23
N PRO A 20 -0.58 -1.13 -3.82
CA PRO A 20 -0.78 -2.52 -4.15
C PRO A 20 -2.02 -3.10 -3.49
N ALA A 21 -2.69 -4.03 -4.19
CA ALA A 21 -3.85 -4.74 -3.68
C ALA A 21 -3.45 -5.79 -2.62
N TRP A 22 -2.98 -5.36 -1.46
CA TRP A 22 -2.41 -6.22 -0.42
C TRP A 22 -3.36 -7.34 0.02
N SER A 23 -2.95 -8.60 -0.11
CA SER A 23 -3.65 -9.72 0.52
C SER A 23 -3.27 -9.86 1.99
N PHE A 24 -4.12 -9.35 2.88
CA PHE A 24 -3.99 -9.53 4.33
C PHE A 24 -4.90 -10.67 4.83
N SER A 25 -4.41 -11.46 5.80
CA SER A 25 -5.14 -12.56 6.44
C SER A 25 -5.67 -12.13 7.81
N ASN A 26 -6.97 -12.30 8.06
CA ASN A 26 -7.56 -12.00 9.36
C ASN A 26 -7.38 -13.14 10.36
N TYR A 27 -7.54 -12.82 11.65
CA TYR A 27 -7.55 -13.82 12.73
C TYR A 27 -8.85 -14.61 12.85
N SER A 28 -9.95 -14.13 12.25
CA SER A 28 -11.25 -14.81 12.32
C SER A 28 -12.11 -14.54 11.08
N GLU A 29 -13.00 -15.48 10.78
CA GLU A 29 -13.97 -15.39 9.68
C GLU A 29 -14.90 -14.18 9.81
N ALA A 30 -15.23 -13.77 11.04
CA ALA A 30 -16.04 -12.57 11.30
C ALA A 30 -15.40 -11.27 10.78
N GLY A 31 -14.08 -11.26 10.59
CA GLY A 31 -13.34 -10.13 10.00
C GLY A 31 -13.37 -10.10 8.47
N GLU A 32 -13.76 -11.19 7.80
CA GLU A 32 -13.67 -11.30 6.33
C GLU A 32 -14.59 -10.33 5.61
N GLY A 33 -15.80 -10.09 6.14
CA GLY A 33 -16.74 -9.12 5.53
C GLY A 33 -16.24 -7.67 5.54
N LYS A 34 -15.21 -7.34 6.32
CA LYS A 34 -14.56 -6.02 6.36
C LYS A 34 -13.16 -6.03 5.72
N ASN A 35 -12.70 -7.18 5.23
CA ASN A 35 -11.41 -7.30 4.56
C ASN A 35 -11.49 -6.67 3.16
N ALA A 36 -10.36 -6.16 2.67
CA ALA A 36 -10.20 -5.74 1.28
C ALA A 36 -10.63 -6.83 0.28
N LYS A 37 -10.36 -8.10 0.60
CA LYS A 37 -10.76 -9.27 -0.19
C LYS A 37 -12.27 -9.38 -0.44
N ALA A 38 -13.10 -8.80 0.42
CA ALA A 38 -14.55 -8.77 0.23
C ALA A 38 -15.01 -7.64 -0.71
N GLN A 39 -14.12 -6.73 -1.09
CA GLN A 39 -14.41 -5.54 -1.90
C GLN A 39 -13.76 -5.61 -3.28
N TYR A 40 -12.57 -6.19 -3.40
CA TYR A 40 -11.82 -6.35 -4.65
C TYR A 40 -10.80 -7.49 -4.57
N ASP A 41 -10.32 -7.93 -5.73
CA ASP A 41 -9.30 -8.97 -5.83
C ASP A 41 -7.96 -8.48 -5.25
N CYS A 42 -7.45 -9.20 -4.25
CA CYS A 42 -6.15 -8.93 -3.64
C CYS A 42 -5.07 -9.87 -4.18
N MET A 43 -3.83 -9.43 -4.09
CA MET A 43 -2.62 -10.14 -4.54
C MET A 43 -1.73 -10.51 -3.34
N PRO A 44 -1.16 -11.73 -3.31
CA PRO A 44 -0.06 -12.07 -2.42
C PRO A 44 1.14 -11.13 -2.61
N THR A 45 1.91 -10.90 -1.54
CA THR A 45 3.12 -10.07 -1.57
C THR A 45 4.10 -10.48 -2.67
N ASP A 46 4.27 -11.79 -2.89
CA ASP A 46 5.20 -12.31 -3.89
C ASP A 46 4.78 -11.96 -5.32
N ASP A 47 3.48 -11.99 -5.61
CA ASP A 47 2.94 -11.60 -6.91
C ASP A 47 3.06 -10.09 -7.12
N ILE A 48 2.87 -9.29 -6.07
CA ILE A 48 3.09 -7.83 -6.11
C ILE A 48 4.58 -7.53 -6.38
N ALA A 49 5.49 -8.19 -5.66
CA ALA A 49 6.93 -8.01 -5.81
C ALA A 49 7.42 -8.42 -7.21
N ALA A 50 6.78 -9.41 -7.85
CA ALA A 50 7.09 -9.85 -9.20
C ALA A 50 6.66 -8.87 -10.30
N LEU A 51 5.83 -7.85 -9.99
CA LEU A 51 5.45 -6.83 -10.97
C LEU A 51 6.71 -6.06 -11.43
N PRO A 52 6.87 -5.80 -12.75
CA PRO A 52 8.05 -5.11 -13.27
C PRO A 52 7.99 -3.59 -13.05
N VAL A 53 7.53 -3.11 -11.88
CA VAL A 53 7.37 -1.67 -11.59
C VAL A 53 8.70 -0.93 -11.69
N GLY A 54 9.81 -1.57 -11.30
CA GLY A 54 11.16 -1.02 -11.50
C GLY A 54 11.46 -0.65 -12.96
N HIS A 55 10.84 -1.33 -13.94
CA HIS A 55 11.00 -1.00 -15.36
C HIS A 55 10.22 0.25 -15.80
N LEU A 56 9.43 0.89 -14.93
CA LEU A 56 8.82 2.20 -15.18
C LEU A 56 9.79 3.34 -14.81
N ALA A 57 10.71 3.10 -13.88
CA ALA A 57 11.59 4.10 -13.31
C ALA A 57 12.61 4.63 -14.33
N GLY A 58 12.61 5.93 -14.59
CA GLY A 58 13.62 6.60 -15.40
C GLY A 58 14.74 7.13 -14.51
N GLY A 59 15.89 6.43 -14.45
CA GLY A 59 17.14 6.88 -13.84
C GLY A 59 17.04 7.45 -12.41
N GLU A 60 16.65 8.71 -12.30
CA GLU A 60 16.31 9.40 -11.05
C GLU A 60 14.81 9.31 -10.78
N CYS A 61 14.37 8.26 -10.08
CA CYS A 61 12.96 8.01 -9.81
C CYS A 61 12.67 7.90 -8.31
N TRP A 62 11.62 8.59 -7.86
CA TRP A 62 11.04 8.40 -6.54
C TRP A 62 9.95 7.32 -6.56
N LEU A 63 9.86 6.54 -5.50
CA LEU A 63 8.72 5.67 -5.24
C LEU A 63 7.94 6.25 -4.05
N TRP A 64 6.62 6.35 -4.19
CA TRP A 64 5.67 6.53 -3.10
C TRP A 64 4.84 5.25 -3.03
N LEU A 65 5.11 4.41 -2.03
CA LEU A 65 4.45 3.12 -1.90
C LEU A 65 3.49 3.14 -0.72
N TRP A 66 2.19 3.11 -1.00
CA TRP A 66 1.19 2.91 0.04
C TRP A 66 1.31 1.51 0.64
N ALA A 67 1.25 1.44 1.96
CA ALA A 67 1.15 0.21 2.71
C ALA A 67 0.09 0.34 3.80
N THR A 68 -0.26 -0.78 4.41
CA THR A 68 -1.00 -0.78 5.67
C THR A 68 -0.05 -1.14 6.80
N HIS A 69 -0.34 -0.71 8.04
CA HIS A 69 0.54 -1.01 9.20
C HIS A 69 0.93 -2.50 9.31
N PRO A 70 0.01 -3.47 9.12
CA PRO A 70 0.38 -4.90 9.15
C PRO A 70 1.27 -5.34 7.98
N MET A 71 1.21 -4.64 6.85
CA MET A 71 1.92 -4.97 5.62
C MET A 71 3.19 -4.11 5.43
N LEU A 72 3.64 -3.38 6.45
CA LEU A 72 4.80 -2.49 6.32
C LEU A 72 6.08 -3.26 5.98
N GLY A 73 6.27 -4.44 6.59
CA GLY A 73 7.38 -5.34 6.29
C GLY A 73 7.34 -5.84 4.84
N ASP A 74 6.16 -6.23 4.35
CA ASP A 74 5.93 -6.59 2.96
C ASP A 74 6.19 -5.43 2.00
N GLY A 75 5.78 -4.21 2.36
CA GLY A 75 6.05 -3.00 1.59
C GLY A 75 7.54 -2.76 1.37
N LEU A 76 8.36 -2.94 2.42
CA LEU A 76 9.82 -2.84 2.31
C LEU A 76 10.40 -3.90 1.35
N ARG A 77 9.90 -5.14 1.43
CA ARG A 77 10.31 -6.23 0.52
C ARG A 77 9.92 -5.95 -0.93
N VAL A 78 8.72 -5.43 -1.17
CA VAL A 78 8.23 -5.08 -2.52
C VAL A 78 9.07 -3.95 -3.11
N MET A 79 9.34 -2.90 -2.34
CA MET A 79 10.20 -1.79 -2.76
C MET A 79 11.59 -2.26 -3.17
N ASP A 80 12.22 -3.14 -2.37
CA ASP A 80 13.52 -3.73 -2.68
C ASP A 80 13.47 -4.57 -3.97
N ALA A 81 12.44 -5.42 -4.12
CA ALA A 81 12.23 -6.23 -5.33
C ALA A 81 12.07 -5.39 -6.61
N TRP A 82 11.48 -4.19 -6.49
CA TRP A 82 11.35 -3.24 -7.60
C TRP A 82 12.60 -2.39 -7.83
N GLY A 83 13.68 -2.60 -7.06
CA GLY A 83 14.96 -1.91 -7.22
C GLY A 83 15.02 -0.53 -6.57
N PHE A 84 14.11 -0.21 -5.65
CA PHE A 84 14.10 1.05 -4.90
C PHE A 84 14.73 0.88 -3.52
N LYS A 85 15.43 1.92 -3.07
CA LYS A 85 16.03 1.97 -1.74
C LYS A 85 15.13 2.75 -0.78
N PHE A 86 14.88 2.21 0.40
CA PHE A 86 14.21 2.95 1.47
C PHE A 86 15.01 4.18 1.88
N VAL A 87 14.35 5.33 1.97
CA VAL A 87 14.96 6.57 2.48
C VAL A 87 14.20 7.09 3.70
N THR A 88 12.89 7.25 3.59
CA THR A 88 12.04 7.79 4.64
C THR A 88 10.63 7.24 4.49
N SER A 89 9.79 7.42 5.50
CA SER A 89 8.38 7.07 5.45
C SER A 89 7.54 8.20 6.04
N GLY A 90 6.29 8.30 5.62
CA GLY A 90 5.30 9.15 6.25
C GLY A 90 4.01 8.42 6.55
N VAL A 91 3.04 9.14 7.09
CA VAL A 91 1.72 8.60 7.40
C VAL A 91 0.62 9.56 6.99
N TRP A 92 -0.42 9.04 6.36
CA TRP A 92 -1.68 9.75 6.23
C TRP A 92 -2.52 9.57 7.50
N VAL A 93 -2.73 10.66 8.23
CA VAL A 93 -3.58 10.66 9.44
C VAL A 93 -5.05 10.77 9.06
N LYS A 94 -5.82 9.73 9.39
CA LYS A 94 -7.27 9.65 9.19
C LYS A 94 -8.00 10.46 10.25
N ARG A 95 -8.90 11.32 9.79
CA ARG A 95 -9.74 12.17 10.63
C ARG A 95 -11.21 11.84 10.41
N GLY A 96 -12.01 11.87 11.47
CA GLY A 96 -13.45 11.68 11.42
C GLY A 96 -14.11 12.83 10.66
N ARG A 97 -15.03 12.49 9.76
CA ARG A 97 -15.79 13.46 8.95
C ARG A 97 -17.31 13.24 8.99
N ASP A 98 -17.76 12.09 9.48
CA ASP A 98 -19.13 11.61 9.23
C ASP A 98 -20.20 12.22 10.14
N THR A 99 -19.81 12.77 11.30
CA THR A 99 -20.75 13.43 12.23
C THR A 99 -20.13 14.68 12.82
N GLU A 100 -20.96 15.65 13.21
CA GLU A 100 -20.48 16.86 13.91
C GLU A 100 -19.66 16.52 15.16
N THR A 101 -20.03 15.44 15.86
CA THR A 101 -19.31 14.95 17.04
C THR A 101 -17.95 14.29 16.74
N LYS A 102 -17.70 13.87 15.49
CA LYS A 102 -16.47 13.21 15.04
C LYS A 102 -15.58 14.10 14.18
N LYS A 103 -16.12 15.21 13.67
CA LYS A 103 -15.44 16.14 12.77
C LYS A 103 -14.12 16.63 13.38
N GLY A 104 -13.02 16.41 12.65
CA GLY A 104 -11.68 16.84 13.07
C GLY A 104 -10.99 15.97 14.12
N LYS A 105 -11.69 14.99 14.71
CA LYS A 105 -11.08 14.01 15.64
C LYS A 105 -10.32 12.94 14.87
N LEU A 106 -9.38 12.27 15.53
CA LEU A 106 -8.68 11.12 14.94
C LEU A 106 -9.62 9.94 14.75
N ALA A 107 -9.59 9.32 13.57
CA ALA A 107 -10.41 8.17 13.21
C ALA A 107 -9.65 6.86 13.45
N PHE A 108 -9.74 6.33 14.67
CA PHE A 108 -9.07 5.07 15.04
C PHE A 108 -9.80 3.84 14.51
N GLY A 109 -9.06 2.99 13.79
CA GLY A 109 -9.49 1.63 13.46
C GLY A 109 -9.54 0.72 14.68
N THR A 110 -10.07 -0.49 14.51
CA THR A 110 -10.18 -1.49 15.59
C THR A 110 -8.83 -2.03 16.03
N GLY A 111 -7.88 -2.19 15.09
CA GLY A 111 -6.56 -2.76 15.35
C GLY A 111 -6.62 -4.23 15.80
N TYR A 112 -5.47 -4.92 15.77
CA TYR A 112 -5.32 -6.24 16.39
C TYR A 112 -4.58 -6.15 17.73
N VAL A 113 -3.38 -5.57 17.72
CA VAL A 113 -2.56 -5.34 18.92
C VAL A 113 -2.54 -3.86 19.30
N LEU A 114 -2.29 -2.99 18.32
CA LEU A 114 -2.29 -1.54 18.49
C LEU A 114 -3.37 -0.92 17.59
N ARG A 115 -4.12 0.04 18.14
CA ARG A 115 -5.06 0.85 17.37
C ARG A 115 -4.32 2.00 16.71
N SER A 116 -4.55 2.17 15.41
CA SER A 116 -3.99 3.26 14.62
C SER A 116 -5.10 4.08 13.96
N CYS A 117 -4.79 5.34 13.68
CA CYS A 117 -5.61 6.24 12.88
C CYS A 117 -4.88 6.67 11.62
N SER A 118 -3.90 5.90 11.13
CA SER A 118 -3.13 6.28 9.95
C SER A 118 -2.86 5.12 9.01
N GLU A 119 -2.46 5.46 7.78
CA GLU A 119 -1.87 4.54 6.80
C GLU A 119 -0.47 5.03 6.43
N PRO A 120 0.55 4.16 6.49
CA PRO A 120 1.90 4.51 6.11
C PRO A 120 2.09 4.57 4.60
N PHE A 121 3.06 5.37 4.18
CA PHE A 121 3.68 5.27 2.86
C PHE A 121 5.20 5.27 3.03
N LEU A 122 5.85 4.50 2.16
CA LEU A 122 7.31 4.33 2.07
C LEU A 122 7.86 5.14 0.89
#